data_AF-A0A962BTZ9-F1
#
_entry.id   AF-A0A962BTZ9-F1
#
_cell.length_a   1.000
_cell.length_b   1.000
_cell.length_c   1.000
_cell.angle_alpha   90.00
_cell.angle_beta   90.00
_cell.angle_gamma   90.00
#
_symmetry.space_group_name_H-M   'P 1'
#
loop_
_entity.id
_entity.type
_entity.pdbx_description
1 polymer ?
#
loop_
_entity_poly.entity_id
_entity_poly.type
_entity_poly.pdbx_seq_one_letter_code
_entity_poly.pdbx_strand_id
1 'polypeptide(L)'
;FLQGAERKKITLTGQVDRAYPRAIRVKWLGQFPYKVRGFYFSNALRAFGFKTAKSLMPYHVLLAGAFALHKDAPHWSRWQELVVQAMTKGKVFTAEQLCLGVMCYLEGFEFEFLPAWCHWLCQFKPFWSEEREAFVEPFLPHKMLGILHISGWDEMRLNRALTTDFKMLENGEAIEKSYRYPDFDGESP
;
A
#
# COMPACT_ATOMS: atom_id res chain seq x y z
N PHE A 1 13.93 3.11 -1.91
CA PHE A 1 13.91 2.37 -0.63
C PHE A 1 15.21 2.56 0.15
N LEU A 2 16.33 2.01 -0.32
CA LEU A 2 17.59 1.99 0.45
C LEU A 2 18.13 3.37 0.86
N GLN A 3 18.14 4.35 -0.05
CA GLN A 3 18.64 5.71 0.25
C GLN A 3 17.92 6.39 1.43
N GLY A 4 16.60 6.18 1.57
CA GLY A 4 15.86 6.75 2.70
C GLY A 4 16.11 5.97 3.99
N ALA A 5 16.28 4.65 3.90
CA ALA A 5 16.68 3.81 5.02
C ALA A 5 18.08 4.19 5.54
N GLU A 6 19.06 4.44 4.68
CA GLU A 6 20.40 4.93 5.08
C GLU A 6 20.35 6.23 5.89
N ARG A 7 19.35 7.09 5.62
CA ARG A 7 19.06 8.31 6.37
C ARG A 7 18.25 8.07 7.64
N LYS A 8 18.10 6.81 8.07
CA LYS A 8 17.30 6.36 9.22
C LYS A 8 15.82 6.76 9.17
N LYS A 9 15.28 6.92 7.96
CA LYS A 9 13.85 7.14 7.72
C LYS A 9 13.20 5.84 7.28
N ILE A 10 11.99 5.56 7.75
CA ILE A 10 11.22 4.46 7.16
C ILE A 10 10.81 4.85 5.74
N THR A 11 11.21 4.05 4.76
CA THR A 11 10.97 4.35 3.35
C THR A 11 9.96 3.37 2.80
N LEU A 12 8.82 3.87 2.37
CA LEU A 12 7.65 3.07 1.98
C LEU A 12 6.80 3.83 0.95
N THR A 13 5.78 3.16 0.44
CA THR A 13 4.75 3.74 -0.42
C THR A 13 3.41 3.83 0.32
N GLY A 14 2.39 4.33 -0.36
CA GLY A 14 1.04 4.40 0.19
C GLY A 14 -0.02 3.90 -0.77
N GLN A 15 -1.20 3.68 -0.23
CA GLN A 15 -2.43 3.49 -1.00
C GLN A 15 -2.92 4.84 -1.56
N VAL A 16 -2.05 5.48 -2.34
CA VAL A 16 -2.35 6.72 -3.07
C VAL A 16 -1.65 6.69 -4.42
N ASP A 17 -2.45 6.86 -5.45
CA ASP A 17 -2.04 7.09 -6.83
C ASP A 17 -3.25 7.67 -7.56
N ARG A 18 -3.03 8.33 -8.68
CA ARG A 18 -4.10 8.74 -9.60
C ARG A 18 -4.93 7.55 -10.13
N ALA A 19 -4.35 6.36 -10.18
CA ALA A 19 -5.05 5.11 -10.50
C ALA A 19 -5.86 4.55 -9.32
N TYR A 20 -5.74 5.11 -8.12
CA TYR A 20 -6.40 4.64 -6.90
C TYR A 20 -7.50 5.64 -6.49
N PRO A 21 -8.71 5.58 -7.08
CA PRO A 21 -9.64 6.71 -7.10
C PRO A 21 -10.28 7.07 -5.76
N ARG A 22 -10.32 6.17 -4.75
CA ARG A 22 -11.04 6.43 -3.49
C ARG A 22 -10.33 5.82 -2.27
N ALA A 23 -9.82 6.68 -1.39
CA ALA A 23 -9.28 6.27 -0.09
C ALA A 23 -10.34 6.19 1.02
N ILE A 24 -11.39 7.02 0.94
CA ILE A 24 -12.45 7.15 1.96
C ILE A 24 -13.82 7.09 1.29
N ARG A 25 -14.79 6.49 1.97
CA ARG A 25 -16.20 6.51 1.63
C ARG A 25 -16.98 7.24 2.70
N VAL A 26 -17.62 8.34 2.33
CA VAL A 26 -18.53 9.10 3.19
C VAL A 26 -19.97 8.86 2.73
N LYS A 27 -20.86 8.53 3.65
CA LYS A 27 -22.31 8.52 3.42
C LYS A 27 -22.93 9.75 4.06
N TRP A 28 -23.86 10.36 3.34
CA TRP A 28 -24.51 11.62 3.68
C TRP A 28 -26.00 11.44 3.93
N LEU A 29 -26.54 12.19 4.89
CA LEU A 29 -27.96 12.33 5.17
C LEU A 29 -28.29 13.81 4.97
N GLY A 30 -28.82 14.15 3.80
CA GLY A 30 -28.84 15.53 3.33
C GLY A 30 -27.42 16.10 3.24
N GLN A 31 -27.19 17.25 3.86
CA GLN A 31 -25.88 17.92 3.91
C GLN A 31 -24.94 17.42 5.03
N PHE A 32 -25.37 16.47 5.85
CA PHE A 32 -24.59 16.01 7.01
C PHE A 32 -23.92 14.64 6.75
N PRO A 33 -22.61 14.50 6.98
CA PRO A 33 -21.95 13.21 6.85
C PRO A 33 -22.33 12.33 8.06
N TYR A 34 -23.06 11.24 7.84
CA TYR A 34 -23.50 10.35 8.92
C TYR A 34 -22.63 9.09 9.07
N LYS A 35 -21.82 8.75 8.05
CA LYS A 35 -20.94 7.58 8.12
C LYS A 35 -19.67 7.77 7.31
N VAL A 36 -18.53 7.77 7.99
CA VAL A 36 -17.21 7.77 7.36
C VAL A 36 -16.61 6.37 7.46
N ARG A 37 -16.12 5.84 6.35
CA ARG A 37 -15.40 4.57 6.26
C ARG A 37 -14.11 4.76 5.48
N GLY A 38 -13.04 4.18 6.00
CA GLY A 38 -11.70 4.19 5.42
C GLY A 38 -10.82 3.32 6.29
N PHE A 39 -9.70 2.83 5.75
CA PHE A 39 -8.80 1.94 6.48
C PHE A 39 -8.35 2.58 7.80
N TYR A 40 -7.77 3.78 7.76
CA TYR A 40 -7.31 4.46 8.98
C TYR A 40 -8.45 4.77 9.94
N PHE A 41 -9.50 5.48 9.52
CA PHE A 41 -10.58 5.86 10.43
C PHE A 41 -11.23 4.64 11.12
N SER A 42 -11.52 3.57 10.37
CA SER A 42 -12.22 2.41 10.93
C SER A 42 -11.35 1.57 11.86
N ASN A 43 -10.06 1.40 11.55
CA ASN A 43 -9.15 0.63 12.39
C ASN A 43 -8.66 1.45 13.61
N ALA A 44 -8.33 2.72 13.42
CA ALA A 44 -7.94 3.63 14.51
C ALA A 44 -9.07 3.83 15.53
N LEU A 45 -10.33 3.95 15.08
CA LEU A 45 -11.47 4.12 15.99
C LEU A 45 -11.58 2.95 16.98
N ARG A 46 -11.25 1.74 16.53
CA ARG A 46 -11.28 0.53 17.37
C ARG A 46 -10.05 0.44 18.27
N ALA A 47 -8.86 0.66 17.71
CA ALA A 47 -7.59 0.46 18.41
C ALA A 47 -7.23 1.60 19.39
N PHE A 48 -7.48 2.85 18.99
CA PHE A 48 -6.99 4.05 19.68
C PHE A 48 -8.10 5.06 20.02
N GLY A 49 -9.35 4.80 19.62
CA GLY A 49 -10.49 5.66 19.89
C GLY A 49 -10.66 6.81 18.89
N PHE A 50 -11.73 7.58 19.11
CA PHE A 50 -12.21 8.57 18.15
C PHE A 50 -11.23 9.71 17.88
N LYS A 51 -10.52 10.20 18.90
CA LYS A 51 -9.56 11.31 18.75
C LYS A 51 -8.47 10.96 17.74
N THR A 52 -7.80 9.82 17.94
CA THR A 52 -6.76 9.32 17.02
C THR A 52 -7.34 9.02 15.64
N ALA A 53 -8.52 8.41 15.58
CA ALA A 53 -9.18 8.11 14.30
C ALA A 53 -9.47 9.38 13.49
N LYS A 54 -9.99 10.43 14.13
CA LYS A 54 -10.27 11.73 13.51
C LYS A 54 -8.98 12.39 13.01
N SER A 55 -7.91 12.37 13.82
CA SER A 55 -6.62 12.95 13.45
C SER A 55 -5.93 12.19 12.31
N LEU A 56 -6.05 10.86 12.25
CA LEU A 56 -5.40 10.05 11.23
C LEU A 56 -6.19 9.99 9.91
N MET A 57 -7.51 10.21 9.96
CA MET A 57 -8.42 10.13 8.82
C MET A 57 -7.97 10.87 7.54
N PRO A 58 -7.45 12.12 7.57
CA PRO A 58 -7.14 12.85 6.33
C PRO A 58 -5.89 12.34 5.61
N TYR A 59 -5.08 11.49 6.25
CA TYR A 59 -3.81 11.02 5.68
C TYR A 59 -3.98 9.81 4.77
N HIS A 60 -3.08 9.67 3.79
CA HIS A 60 -3.00 8.49 2.94
C HIS A 60 -2.48 7.29 3.71
N VAL A 61 -3.00 6.11 3.40
CA VAL A 61 -2.59 4.88 4.08
C VAL A 61 -1.18 4.49 3.64
N LEU A 62 -0.21 4.53 4.55
CA LEU A 62 1.12 3.95 4.35
C LEU A 62 1.02 2.43 4.24
N LEU A 63 1.79 1.82 3.35
CA LEU A 63 1.76 0.37 3.10
C LEU A 63 2.87 -0.34 3.88
N ALA A 64 2.49 -1.40 4.60
CA ALA A 64 3.45 -2.26 5.32
C ALA A 64 4.02 -3.38 4.44
N GLY A 65 3.50 -3.59 3.22
CA GLY A 65 3.87 -4.73 2.39
C GLY A 65 5.23 -4.67 1.72
N ALA A 66 5.83 -3.47 1.59
CA ALA A 66 7.20 -3.29 1.15
C ALA A 66 7.73 -1.98 1.74
N PHE A 67 8.80 -2.08 2.51
CA PHE A 67 9.46 -0.92 3.11
C PHE A 67 10.94 -1.22 3.33
N ALA A 68 11.73 -0.16 3.55
CA ALA A 68 13.10 -0.27 4.02
C ALA A 68 13.30 0.64 5.23
N LEU A 69 14.03 0.15 6.22
CA LEU A 69 14.31 0.86 7.46
C LEU A 69 15.67 0.44 7.99
N HIS A 70 16.49 1.40 8.42
CA HIS A 70 17.79 1.10 9.02
C HIS A 70 17.63 0.23 10.26
N LYS A 71 18.51 -0.76 10.47
CA LYS A 71 18.48 -1.62 11.67
C LYS A 71 18.50 -0.84 12.99
N ASP A 72 19.21 0.30 13.02
CA ASP A 72 19.38 1.13 14.21
C ASP A 72 18.40 2.32 14.27
N ALA A 73 17.34 2.33 13.45
CA ALA A 73 16.34 3.38 13.49
C ALA A 73 15.41 3.24 14.71
N PRO A 74 15.05 4.35 15.40
CA PRO A 74 14.22 4.30 16.59
C PRO A 74 12.78 3.83 16.31
N HIS A 75 12.34 3.90 15.05
CA HIS A 75 11.03 3.45 14.57
C HIS A 75 10.73 2.01 14.97
N TRP A 76 11.73 1.13 15.00
CA TRP A 76 11.50 -0.29 15.33
C TRP A 76 10.89 -0.50 16.71
N SER A 77 11.43 0.16 17.74
CA SER A 77 10.91 0.04 19.11
C SER A 77 9.50 0.61 19.18
N ARG A 78 9.33 1.83 18.64
CA ARG A 78 8.05 2.53 18.75
C ARG A 78 6.94 1.83 17.97
N TRP A 79 7.24 1.31 16.79
CA TRP A 79 6.27 0.59 15.98
C TRP A 79 5.79 -0.67 16.68
N GLN A 80 6.69 -1.44 17.32
CA GLN A 80 6.32 -2.61 18.12
C GLN A 80 5.41 -2.26 19.30
N GLU A 81 5.74 -1.21 20.06
CA GLU A 81 4.90 -0.71 21.17
C GLU A 81 3.49 -0.36 20.70
N LEU A 82 3.38 0.38 19.59
CA LEU A 82 2.10 0.75 19.00
C LEU A 82 1.31 -0.46 18.51
N VAL A 83 1.98 -1.45 17.91
CA VAL A 83 1.34 -2.70 17.45
C VAL A 83 0.78 -3.48 18.64
N VAL A 84 1.54 -3.66 19.71
CA VAL A 84 1.07 -4.31 20.94
C VAL A 84 -0.15 -3.58 21.49
N GLN A 85 -0.09 -2.25 21.59
CA GLN A 85 -1.22 -1.42 22.03
C GLN A 85 -2.45 -1.62 21.13
N ALA A 86 -2.28 -1.54 19.82
CA ALA A 86 -3.37 -1.68 18.86
C ALA A 86 -4.03 -3.06 18.92
N MET A 87 -3.27 -4.11 19.17
CA MET A 87 -3.78 -5.49 19.26
C MET A 87 -4.63 -5.73 20.51
N THR A 88 -4.45 -4.95 21.60
CA THR A 88 -5.27 -5.14 22.82
C THR A 88 -6.78 -4.91 22.60
N LYS A 89 -7.14 -4.04 21.65
CA LYS A 89 -8.55 -3.65 21.38
C LYS A 89 -8.93 -3.71 19.89
N GLY A 90 -7.95 -3.91 19.02
CA GLY A 90 -8.09 -3.87 17.56
C GLY A 90 -8.16 -5.26 16.92
N LYS A 91 -8.06 -5.27 15.58
CA LYS A 91 -7.87 -6.50 14.80
C LYS A 91 -6.37 -6.75 14.63
N VAL A 92 -5.94 -7.99 14.90
CA VAL A 92 -4.53 -8.41 14.75
C VAL A 92 -4.00 -8.12 13.34
N PHE A 93 -4.75 -8.50 12.31
CA PHE A 93 -4.29 -8.49 10.91
C PHE A 93 -3.99 -7.10 10.31
N THR A 94 -4.50 -6.01 10.89
CA THR A 94 -4.32 -4.65 10.33
C THR A 94 -3.53 -3.72 11.24
N ALA A 95 -3.07 -4.21 12.40
CA ALA A 95 -2.41 -3.42 13.42
C ALA A 95 -1.09 -2.81 12.91
N GLU A 96 -0.25 -3.61 12.25
CA GLU A 96 1.06 -3.17 11.75
C GLU A 96 0.94 -1.96 10.81
N GLN A 97 0.10 -2.08 9.77
CA GLN A 97 -0.09 -1.01 8.79
C GLN A 97 -0.80 0.22 9.39
N LEU A 98 -1.74 0.02 10.33
CA LEU A 98 -2.37 1.13 11.05
C LEU A 98 -1.32 1.93 11.83
N CYS A 99 -0.45 1.24 12.56
CA CYS A 99 0.52 1.87 13.45
C CYS A 99 1.61 2.65 12.71
N LEU A 100 1.92 2.30 11.45
CA LEU A 100 2.76 3.14 10.59
C LEU A 100 2.21 4.56 10.44
N GLY A 101 0.89 4.68 10.20
CA GLY A 101 0.23 5.97 10.07
C GLY A 101 0.24 6.78 11.36
N VAL A 102 0.01 6.13 12.51
CA VAL A 102 0.08 6.78 13.83
C VAL A 102 1.50 7.30 14.08
N MET A 103 2.49 6.42 13.96
CA MET A 103 3.90 6.74 14.20
C MET A 103 4.40 7.88 13.29
N CYS A 104 4.15 7.80 11.99
CA CYS A 104 4.71 8.76 11.03
C CYS A 104 3.93 10.07 11.01
N TYR A 105 2.59 10.03 10.91
CA TYR A 105 1.79 11.25 10.74
C TYR A 105 1.43 11.95 12.05
N LEU A 106 1.23 11.20 13.14
CA LEU A 106 0.77 11.76 14.41
C LEU A 106 1.89 11.94 15.43
N GLU A 107 2.90 11.06 15.42
CA GLU A 107 4.04 11.13 16.35
C GLU A 107 5.30 11.75 15.72
N GLY A 108 5.27 12.04 14.40
CA GLY A 108 6.33 12.80 13.73
C GLY A 108 7.60 12.02 13.42
N PHE A 109 7.55 10.68 13.43
CA PHE A 109 8.69 9.87 12.99
C PHE A 109 8.96 10.09 11.50
N GLU A 110 10.23 10.33 11.15
CA GLU A 110 10.60 10.65 9.77
C GLU A 110 10.39 9.45 8.83
N PHE A 111 9.85 9.74 7.64
CA PHE A 111 9.63 8.75 6.60
C PHE A 111 9.86 9.35 5.22
N GLU A 112 10.21 8.49 4.26
CA GLU A 112 10.28 8.84 2.85
C GLU A 112 9.09 8.18 2.13
N PHE A 113 8.25 9.01 1.50
CA PHE A 113 7.02 8.57 0.86
C PHE A 113 7.20 8.43 -0.65
N LEU A 114 7.46 7.19 -1.07
CA LEU A 114 7.75 6.88 -2.46
C LEU A 114 6.48 6.83 -3.31
N PRO A 115 6.60 7.13 -4.62
CA PRO A 115 5.48 7.05 -5.55
C PRO A 115 5.02 5.59 -5.77
N ALA A 116 3.75 5.42 -6.15
CA ALA A 116 3.13 4.10 -6.28
C ALA A 116 3.79 3.18 -7.31
N TRP A 117 4.47 3.71 -8.33
CA TRP A 117 5.21 2.88 -9.28
C TRP A 117 6.38 2.11 -8.63
N CYS A 118 6.85 2.52 -7.45
CA CYS A 118 7.82 1.74 -6.68
C CYS A 118 7.20 0.44 -6.09
N HIS A 119 5.92 0.48 -5.72
CA HIS A 119 5.19 -0.61 -5.10
C HIS A 119 3.69 -0.47 -5.39
N TRP A 120 3.25 -1.17 -6.42
CA TRP A 120 1.93 -1.04 -7.02
C TRP A 120 0.93 -2.01 -6.40
N LEU A 121 -0.28 -1.53 -6.10
CA LEU A 121 -1.35 -2.36 -5.57
C LEU A 121 -2.13 -3.01 -6.72
N CYS A 122 -2.02 -4.33 -6.87
CA CYS A 122 -2.70 -5.08 -7.94
C CYS A 122 -4.23 -5.18 -7.76
N GLN A 123 -4.79 -4.51 -6.75
CA GLN A 123 -6.22 -4.19 -6.69
C GLN A 123 -6.65 -3.29 -7.87
N PHE A 124 -5.69 -2.58 -8.47
CA PHE A 124 -5.86 -1.77 -9.67
C PHE A 124 -4.98 -2.35 -10.77
N LYS A 125 -5.60 -2.78 -11.87
CA LYS A 125 -4.87 -3.40 -12.99
C LYS A 125 -3.91 -2.37 -13.64
N PRO A 126 -2.61 -2.64 -13.71
CA PRO A 126 -1.68 -1.88 -14.53
C PRO A 126 -1.91 -2.18 -16.02
N PHE A 127 -1.17 -1.49 -16.88
CA PHE A 127 -1.04 -1.89 -18.29
C PHE A 127 0.21 -2.73 -18.48
N TRP A 128 0.24 -3.51 -19.56
CA TRP A 128 1.43 -4.18 -20.05
C TRP A 128 2.01 -3.38 -21.21
N SER A 129 3.31 -3.11 -21.23
CA SER A 129 3.99 -2.57 -22.40
C SER A 129 4.81 -3.69 -23.05
N GLU A 130 4.52 -3.98 -24.32
CA GLU A 130 5.30 -4.94 -25.09
C GLU A 130 6.70 -4.42 -25.39
N GLU A 131 6.83 -3.14 -25.75
CA GLU A 131 8.13 -2.53 -26.07
C GLU A 131 9.13 -2.68 -24.91
N ARG A 132 8.64 -2.54 -23.67
CA ARG A 132 9.45 -2.57 -22.46
C ARG A 132 9.44 -3.92 -21.76
N GLU A 133 8.62 -4.85 -22.24
CA GLU A 133 8.34 -6.14 -21.61
C GLU A 133 8.05 -6.01 -20.10
N ALA A 134 7.26 -5.01 -19.72
CA ALA A 134 7.04 -4.66 -18.33
C ALA A 134 5.64 -4.14 -18.02
N PHE A 135 5.24 -4.29 -16.75
CA PHE A 135 4.05 -3.63 -16.25
C PHE A 135 4.31 -2.14 -16.04
N VAL A 136 3.36 -1.31 -16.47
CA VAL A 136 3.46 0.16 -16.44
C VAL A 136 2.21 0.78 -15.84
N GLU A 137 2.35 2.02 -15.35
CA GLU A 137 1.20 2.83 -14.94
C GLU A 137 0.17 2.96 -16.09
N PRO A 138 -1.15 2.85 -15.81
CA PRO A 138 -2.19 3.04 -16.83
C PRO A 138 -2.26 4.44 -17.44
N PHE A 139 -1.70 5.45 -16.75
CA PHE A 139 -1.77 6.84 -17.14
C PHE A 139 -0.36 7.39 -17.45
N LEU A 140 -0.26 8.50 -18.19
CA LEU A 140 1.02 9.10 -18.61
C LEU A 140 1.91 9.54 -17.41
N PRO A 141 3.22 9.23 -17.36
CA PRO A 141 4.05 8.87 -18.51
C PRO A 141 4.29 7.36 -18.62
N HIS A 142 3.37 6.53 -18.09
CA HIS A 142 3.49 5.07 -18.10
C HIS A 142 4.80 4.59 -17.47
N LYS A 143 5.12 5.04 -16.25
CA LYS A 143 6.34 4.54 -15.58
C LYS A 143 6.24 3.04 -15.37
N MET A 144 7.37 2.37 -15.57
CA MET A 144 7.53 0.97 -15.23
C MET A 144 7.32 0.76 -13.72
N LEU A 145 6.63 -0.32 -13.38
CA LEU A 145 6.33 -0.69 -12.01
C LEU A 145 7.43 -1.59 -11.45
N GLY A 146 7.88 -1.28 -10.23
CA GLY A 146 8.88 -2.06 -9.49
C GLY A 146 8.28 -3.30 -8.84
N ILE A 147 7.68 -3.14 -7.67
CA ILE A 147 7.08 -4.25 -6.92
C ILE A 147 5.58 -4.33 -7.22
N LEU A 148 5.07 -5.50 -7.61
CA LEU A 148 3.64 -5.77 -7.82
C LEU A 148 3.04 -6.48 -6.59
N HIS A 149 2.15 -5.79 -5.88
CA HIS A 149 1.56 -6.26 -4.63
C HIS A 149 0.24 -7.01 -4.88
N ILE A 150 0.31 -8.34 -4.90
CA ILE A 150 -0.82 -9.25 -5.23
C ILE A 150 -1.66 -9.70 -4.02
N SER A 151 -1.69 -8.95 -2.91
CA SER A 151 -2.40 -9.38 -1.68
C SER A 151 -3.90 -9.62 -1.82
N GLY A 152 -4.55 -9.03 -2.83
CA GLY A 152 -5.96 -9.27 -3.14
C GLY A 152 -6.24 -10.44 -4.10
N TRP A 153 -5.20 -11.14 -4.56
CA TRP A 153 -5.29 -12.22 -5.55
C TRP A 153 -4.92 -13.57 -4.92
N ASP A 154 -5.74 -14.03 -3.99
CA ASP A 154 -5.46 -15.21 -3.14
C ASP A 154 -5.09 -16.46 -3.95
N GLU A 155 -5.85 -16.77 -5.00
CA GLU A 155 -5.60 -17.92 -5.86
C GLU A 155 -4.27 -17.80 -6.59
N MET A 156 -3.95 -16.62 -7.15
CA MET A 156 -2.68 -16.38 -7.86
C MET A 156 -1.48 -16.31 -6.91
N ARG A 157 -1.71 -16.01 -5.62
CA ARG A 157 -0.68 -16.15 -4.59
C ARG A 157 -0.31 -17.61 -4.36
N LEU A 158 -1.30 -18.51 -4.41
CA LEU A 158 -1.13 -19.96 -4.20
C LEU A 158 -0.70 -20.72 -5.47
N ASN A 159 -1.15 -20.28 -6.64
CA ASN A 159 -0.89 -20.93 -7.92
C ASN A 159 -0.28 -19.95 -8.92
N ARG A 160 1.01 -20.13 -9.19
CA ARG A 160 1.80 -19.29 -10.10
C ARG A 160 1.39 -19.42 -11.58
N ALA A 161 0.71 -20.50 -11.96
CA ALA A 161 0.27 -20.73 -13.33
C ALA A 161 -0.96 -19.90 -13.72
N LEU A 162 -1.65 -19.30 -12.75
CA LEU A 162 -2.83 -18.48 -13.03
C LEU A 162 -2.44 -17.17 -13.72
N THR A 163 -3.20 -16.84 -14.75
CA THR A 163 -3.13 -15.57 -15.49
C THR A 163 -4.40 -14.77 -15.30
N THR A 164 -4.34 -13.50 -15.69
CA THR A 164 -5.50 -12.63 -15.87
C THR A 164 -5.24 -11.70 -17.04
N ASP A 165 -6.32 -11.10 -17.54
CA ASP A 165 -6.27 -10.12 -18.62
C ASP A 165 -5.59 -8.82 -18.17
N PHE A 166 -4.80 -8.24 -19.06
CA PHE A 166 -4.25 -6.90 -18.94
C PHE A 166 -4.47 -6.15 -20.24
N LYS A 167 -4.61 -4.82 -20.16
CA LYS A 167 -4.59 -3.98 -21.35
C LYS A 167 -3.15 -3.71 -21.77
N MET A 168 -2.88 -3.87 -23.05
CA MET A 168 -1.63 -3.47 -23.67
C MET A 168 -1.58 -1.95 -23.84
N LEU A 169 -0.42 -1.36 -23.58
CA LEU A 169 -0.23 0.09 -23.67
C LEU A 169 -0.35 0.58 -25.12
N GLU A 170 0.20 -0.20 -26.05
CA GLU A 170 0.45 0.20 -27.43
C GLU A 170 -0.83 0.27 -28.27
N ASN A 171 -1.71 -0.72 -28.14
CA ASN A 171 -2.93 -0.85 -28.94
C ASN A 171 -4.22 -0.98 -28.10
N GLY A 172 -4.12 -1.11 -26.77
CA GLY A 172 -5.27 -1.28 -25.87
C GLY A 172 -5.89 -2.68 -25.90
N GLU A 173 -5.32 -3.62 -26.67
CA GLU A 173 -5.78 -5.01 -26.72
C GLU A 173 -5.55 -5.74 -25.40
N ALA A 174 -6.25 -6.87 -25.21
CA ALA A 174 -6.10 -7.68 -24.02
C ALA A 174 -4.99 -8.72 -24.19
N ILE A 175 -4.19 -8.92 -23.15
CA ILE A 175 -3.19 -9.98 -23.07
C ILE A 175 -3.32 -10.74 -21.75
N GLU A 176 -3.20 -12.06 -21.80
CA GLU A 176 -3.21 -12.92 -20.61
C GLU A 176 -1.79 -13.04 -20.05
N LYS A 177 -1.60 -12.60 -18.80
CA LYS A 177 -0.32 -12.72 -18.08
C LYS A 177 -0.52 -13.03 -16.61
N SER A 178 0.54 -13.46 -15.94
CA SER A 178 0.62 -13.41 -14.48
C SER A 178 1.12 -12.03 -14.03
N TYR A 179 0.70 -11.57 -12.84
CA TYR A 179 1.34 -10.41 -12.20
C TYR A 179 2.80 -10.67 -11.82
N ARG A 180 3.23 -11.93 -11.80
CA ARG A 180 4.61 -12.32 -11.53
C ARG A 180 5.42 -12.19 -12.81
N TYR A 181 6.58 -11.56 -12.72
CA TYR A 181 7.55 -11.60 -13.81
C TYR A 181 8.05 -13.05 -13.97
N PRO A 182 8.01 -13.62 -15.19
CA PRO A 182 8.30 -15.04 -15.41
C PRO A 182 9.72 -15.45 -15.02
N ASP A 183 10.69 -14.52 -15.08
CA ASP A 183 12.10 -14.80 -14.80
C ASP A 183 12.51 -14.62 -13.33
N PHE A 184 11.57 -14.28 -12.44
CA PHE A 184 11.85 -14.10 -11.02
C PHE A 184 11.15 -15.17 -10.17
N ASP A 185 11.89 -16.24 -9.86
CA ASP A 185 11.40 -17.34 -9.04
C ASP A 185 11.27 -16.96 -7.54
N GLY A 186 12.12 -16.06 -7.05
CA GLY A 186 12.06 -15.53 -5.67
C GLY A 186 12.22 -16.56 -4.53
N GLU A 187 12.29 -17.85 -4.87
CA GLU A 187 12.41 -19.01 -3.97
C GLU A 187 13.76 -19.73 -4.15
N SER A 188 14.46 -19.47 -5.25
CA SER A 188 15.85 -19.86 -5.45
C SER A 188 16.76 -18.79 -4.80
N PRO A 189 17.49 -19.13 -3.71
CA PRO A 189 18.38 -18.19 -3.01
C PRO A 189 19.56 -17.71 -3.85
#